data_AF-A0A4Y5WT10-F1
#
_entry.id   AF-A0A4Y5WT10-F1
#
_cell.length_a   1.000
_cell.length_b   1.000
_cell.length_c   1.000
_cell.angle_alpha   90.00
_cell.angle_beta   90.00
_cell.angle_gamma   90.00
#
_symmetry.space_group_name_H-M   'P 1'
#
loop_
_entity.id
_entity.type
_entity.pdbx_description
1 polymer ?
#
loop_
_entity_poly.entity_id
_entity_poly.type
_entity_poly.pdbx_seq_one_letter_code
_entity_poly.pdbx_strand_id
1 'polypeptide(L)' 'GGVMFMHNYSGGGQLLMLGVITVLYVMATWWRDIIREAAFEGQHTSVVQEGLRLGMILFIVSEVMFFFAFF' A
#
# COMPACT_ATOMS: atom_id res chain seq x y z
N GLY A 1 4.47 12.29 12.83
CA GLY A 1 3.20 12.11 13.57
C GLY A 1 3.35 11.17 14.75
N GLY A 2 3.49 9.86 14.49
CA GLY A 2 3.43 8.80 15.53
C GLY A 2 4.37 8.99 16.72
N VAL A 3 5.66 9.24 16.48
CA VAL A 3 6.65 9.45 17.57
C VAL A 3 6.27 10.65 18.45
N MET A 4 5.88 11.78 17.83
CA MET A 4 5.46 12.98 18.57
C MET A 4 4.17 12.76 19.36
N PHE A 5 3.23 11.99 18.81
CA PHE A 5 2.01 11.59 19.50
C PHE A 5 2.31 10.74 20.73
N MET A 6 3.18 9.72 20.61
CA MET A 6 3.56 8.85 21.73
C MET A 6 4.29 9.59 22.86
N HIS A 7 5.00 10.68 22.55
CA HIS A 7 5.72 11.51 23.53
C HIS A 7 4.93 12.74 24.01
N ASN A 8 3.61 12.80 23.74
CA ASN A 8 2.71 13.88 24.17
C ASN A 8 3.13 15.30 23.73
N TYR A 9 3.78 15.44 22.58
CA TYR A 9 4.05 16.76 22.00
C TYR A 9 2.76 17.39 21.45
N SER A 10 2.59 18.70 21.69
CA SER A 10 1.48 19.47 21.12
C SER A 10 1.46 19.36 19.59
N GLY A 11 0.28 19.09 19.02
CA GLY A 11 0.10 18.91 17.56
C GLY A 11 0.51 17.53 17.00
N GLY A 12 1.11 16.64 17.81
CA GLY A 12 1.56 15.31 17.34
C GLY A 12 0.43 14.44 16.78
N GLY A 13 -0.75 14.47 17.40
CA GLY A 13 -1.94 13.74 16.95
C GLY A 13 -2.51 14.25 15.62
N GLN A 14 -2.56 15.57 15.43
CA GLN A 14 -2.99 16.19 14.16
C GLN A 14 -2.05 15.80 13.03
N LEU A 15 -0.74 15.82 13.27
CA LEU A 15 0.27 15.42 12.29
C LEU A 15 0.22 13.92 11.99
N LEU A 16 -0.09 13.07 12.98
CA LEU A 16 -0.32 11.63 12.75
C LEU A 16 -1.54 11.41 11.85
N MET A 17 -2.66 12.07 12.15
CA MET A 17 -3.89 11.96 11.36
C MET A 17 -3.69 12.44 9.92
N LEU A 18 -3.00 13.57 9.73
CA LEU A 18 -2.63 14.06 8.40
C LEU A 18 -1.78 13.02 7.63
N GLY A 19 -0.80 12.40 8.30
CA GLY A 19 0.02 11.34 7.72
C GLY A 19 -0.80 10.13 7.27
N VAL A 20 -1.74 9.66 8.09
CA VAL A 20 -2.62 8.54 7.73
C VAL A 20 -3.53 8.90 6.55
N ILE A 21 -4.16 10.08 6.57
CA ILE A 21 -5.05 10.54 5.49
C ILE A 21 -4.28 10.65 4.17
N THR A 22 -3.06 11.19 4.20
CA THR A 22 -2.23 11.33 2.99
C THR A 22 -1.81 9.97 2.43
N VAL A 23 -1.44 9.00 3.28
CA VAL A 23 -1.15 7.63 2.83
C VAL A 23 -2.37 6.98 2.19
N LEU A 24 -3.55 7.08 2.83
CA LEU A 24 -4.80 6.56 2.26
C LEU A 24 -5.15 7.22 0.93
N TYR A 25 -4.99 8.53 0.83
CA TYR A 25 -5.22 9.29 -0.41
C TYR A 25 -4.32 8.80 -1.54
N VAL A 26 -3.00 8.67 -1.28
CA VAL A 26 -2.04 8.21 -2.28
C VAL A 26 -2.36 6.78 -2.74
N MET A 27 -2.67 5.86 -1.81
CA MET A 27 -3.07 4.49 -2.18
C MET A 27 -4.32 4.48 -3.06
N ALA A 28 -5.35 5.26 -2.71
CA ALA A 28 -6.57 5.34 -3.49
C ALA A 28 -6.33 5.92 -4.89
N THR A 29 -5.51 6.97 -5.02
CA THR A 29 -5.16 7.53 -6.33
C THR A 29 -4.33 6.58 -7.17
N TRP A 30 -3.41 5.85 -6.54
CA TRP A 30 -2.55 4.90 -7.25
C TRP A 30 -3.36 3.72 -7.80
N TRP A 31 -4.23 3.10 -6.98
CA TRP A 31 -5.08 2.01 -7.47
C TRP A 31 -6.07 2.45 -8.54
N ARG A 32 -6.62 3.68 -8.42
CA ARG A 32 -7.45 4.25 -9.48
C ARG A 32 -6.69 4.30 -10.81
N ASP A 33 -5.42 4.70 -10.79
CA ASP A 33 -4.62 4.83 -12.00
C ASP A 33 -4.24 3.45 -12.57
N ILE A 34 -3.89 2.46 -11.74
CA ILE A 34 -3.71 1.06 -12.19
C ILE A 34 -4.98 0.51 -12.86
N ILE A 35 -6.17 0.77 -12.30
CA ILE A 35 -7.43 0.35 -12.90
C ILE A 35 -7.62 1.01 -14.27
N ARG A 36 -7.20 2.27 -14.43
CA ARG A 36 -7.31 2.96 -15.71
C ARG A 36 -6.35 2.39 -16.77
N GLU A 37 -5.10 2.15 -16.39
CA GLU A 37 -4.10 1.50 -17.24
C GLU A 37 -4.60 0.13 -17.74
N ALA A 38 -5.26 -0.63 -16.85
CA ALA A 38 -5.82 -1.94 -17.16
C ALA A 38 -7.06 -1.88 -18.06
N ALA A 39 -8.07 -1.09 -17.67
CA ALA A 39 -9.41 -1.15 -18.25
C ALA A 39 -9.61 -0.23 -19.46
N PHE A 40 -8.92 0.91 -19.50
CA PHE A 40 -9.16 1.94 -20.52
C PHE A 40 -7.98 2.11 -21.48
N GLU A 41 -6.75 1.86 -21.05
CA GLU A 41 -5.55 2.06 -21.88
C GLU A 41 -4.96 0.77 -22.46
N GLY A 42 -5.45 -0.40 -22.01
CA GLY A 42 -5.06 -1.70 -22.55
C GLY A 42 -3.60 -2.10 -22.28
N GLN A 43 -2.95 -1.50 -21.28
CA GLN A 43 -1.51 -1.71 -21.00
C GLN A 43 -1.22 -3.08 -20.35
N HIS A 44 -2.24 -3.77 -19.86
CA HIS A 44 -2.12 -5.08 -19.20
C HIS A 44 -2.05 -6.22 -20.24
N THR A 45 -0.95 -6.28 -20.99
CA THR A 45 -0.62 -7.41 -21.88
C THR A 45 -0.52 -8.73 -21.10
N SER A 46 -0.56 -9.88 -21.78
CA SER A 46 -0.47 -11.20 -21.13
C SER A 46 0.77 -11.35 -20.23
N VAL A 47 1.92 -10.88 -20.69
CA VAL A 47 3.18 -10.89 -19.94
C VAL A 47 3.08 -10.04 -18.65
N VAL A 48 2.44 -8.87 -18.73
CA VAL A 48 2.22 -8.00 -17.56
C VAL A 48 1.28 -8.68 -16.55
N GLN A 49 0.21 -9.31 -17.02
CA GLN A 49 -0.73 -10.03 -16.13
C GLN A 49 -0.09 -11.22 -15.42
N GLU A 50 0.80 -11.96 -16.11
CA GLU A 50 1.59 -13.02 -15.50
C GLU A 50 2.53 -12.47 -14.42
N GLY A 51 3.19 -11.34 -14.69
CA GLY A 51 4.01 -10.62 -13.72
C GLY A 51 3.23 -10.19 -12.47
N LEU A 52 2.04 -9.62 -12.64
CA LEU A 52 1.16 -9.23 -11.52
C LEU A 52 0.72 -10.46 -10.69
N ARG A 53 0.43 -11.59 -11.34
CA ARG A 53 0.06 -12.84 -10.65
C ARG A 53 1.21 -13.37 -9.81
N LEU A 54 2.43 -13.41 -10.38
CA LEU A 54 3.63 -13.81 -9.64
C LEU A 54 3.92 -12.84 -8.49
N GLY A 55 3.79 -11.53 -8.71
CA GLY A 55 3.93 -10.51 -7.67
C GLY A 55 2.97 -10.74 -6.50
N MET A 56 1.70 -11.05 -6.78
CA MET A 56 0.71 -11.34 -5.73
C MET A 56 1.06 -12.61 -4.96
N ILE A 57 1.53 -13.67 -5.63
CA ILE A 57 1.98 -14.90 -4.96
C ILE A 57 3.15 -14.60 -4.02
N LEU A 58 4.16 -13.86 -4.49
CA LEU A 58 5.32 -13.50 -3.68
C LEU A 58 4.95 -12.61 -2.49
N PHE A 59 4.02 -11.67 -2.67
CA PHE A 59 3.50 -10.85 -1.58
C PHE A 59 2.79 -11.69 -0.50
N ILE A 60 1.97 -12.66 -0.90
CA ILE A 60 1.33 -13.59 0.05
C ILE A 60 2.39 -14.43 0.79
N VAL A 61 3.39 -14.92 0.06
CA VAL A 61 4.50 -15.68 0.68
C VAL A 61 5.25 -14.82 1.69
N SER A 62 5.49 -13.53 1.43
CA SER A 62 6.14 -12.65 2.41
C SER A 62 5.29 -12.45 3.67
N GLU A 63 3.97 -12.35 3.53
CA GLU A 63 3.07 -12.27 4.70
C GLU A 63 3.09 -13.57 5.52
N VAL A 64 3.08 -14.74 4.87
CA VAL A 64 3.21 -16.03 5.56
C VAL A 64 4.52 -16.11 6.35
N MET A 65 5.63 -15.68 5.76
CA MET A 65 6.93 -15.65 6.44
C MET A 65 6.97 -14.63 7.59
N PHE A 66 6.30 -13.49 7.43
CA PHE A 66 6.12 -12.53 8.51
C PHE A 66 5.38 -13.17 9.70
N PHE A 67 4.27 -13.87 9.46
CA PHE A 67 3.57 -14.60 10.52
C PHE A 67 4.39 -15.75 11.10
N PHE A 68 5.16 -16.46 10.28
CA PHE A 68 6.07 -17.52 10.73
C PHE A 68 7.08 -17.02 11.77
N ALA A 69 7.56 -15.78 11.66
CA ALA A 69 8.49 -15.20 12.64
C ALA A 69 7.90 -15.01 14.05
N PHE A 70 6.57 -15.08 14.21
CA PHE A 70 5.89 -14.98 15.51
C PHE A 70 5.54 -16.36 16.13
N PHE A 71 5.79 -17.47 15.42
CA PHE A 71 5.56 -18.84 15.90
C PHE A 71 6.89 -19.57 16.13
#